data_AF-A0A9D1L2H4-F1
#
_entry.id   AF-A0A9D1L2H4-F1
#
_cell.length_a   1.000
_cell.length_b   1.000
_cell.length_c   1.000
_cell.angle_alpha   90.00
_cell.angle_beta   90.00
_cell.angle_gamma   90.00
#
_symmetry.space_group_name_H-M   'P 1'
#
loop_
_entity.id
_entity.type
_entity.pdbx_description
1 polymer ?
#
loop_
_entity_poly.entity_id
_entity_poly.type
_entity_poly.pdbx_seq_one_letter_code
_entity_poly.pdbx_strand_id
1 'polypeptide(L)'
;MNLKEALKQLVDIREEIKLLNKKIKKLESKSQEIVCDVVDSTTKSPVMLCHTKIYGQDARIQKRIEKYRDILSTRYDKLLEIQIDLEKFIDQLPTSRIRRIFTYRYIDQLSWIKIANLMGPNATVDSIRKEHDRILQKNKYCPFCPEKK
;
A
#
# COMPACT_ATOMS: atom_id res chain seq x y z
N MET A 1 16.33 4.27 -12.89
CA MET A 1 15.48 3.10 -12.64
C MET A 1 14.82 2.72 -13.96
N ASN A 2 14.97 1.48 -14.43
CA ASN A 2 14.33 1.05 -15.68
C ASN A 2 12.82 0.87 -15.44
N LEU A 3 11.97 1.24 -16.40
CA LEU A 3 10.51 1.08 -16.32
C LEU A 3 10.10 -0.36 -15.96
N LYS A 4 10.81 -1.34 -16.52
CA LYS A 4 10.59 -2.76 -16.23
C LYS A 4 10.91 -3.12 -14.78
N GLU A 5 11.93 -2.49 -14.21
CA GLU A 5 12.31 -2.68 -12.81
C GLU A 5 11.28 -2.03 -11.89
N ALA A 6 10.83 -0.81 -12.20
CA ALA A 6 9.78 -0.12 -11.46
C ALA A 6 8.46 -0.92 -11.44
N LEU A 7 8.04 -1.43 -12.60
CA LEU A 7 6.84 -2.27 -12.72
C LEU A 7 6.97 -3.62 -11.99
N LYS A 8 8.19 -4.19 -11.90
CA LYS A 8 8.42 -5.41 -11.13
C LYS A 8 8.36 -5.15 -9.63
N GLN A 9 8.94 -4.03 -9.19
CA GLN A 9 8.94 -3.62 -7.79
C GLN A 9 7.55 -3.26 -7.26
N LEU A 10 6.56 -2.97 -8.12
CA LEU A 10 5.17 -2.75 -7.69
C LEU A 10 4.60 -3.84 -6.78
N VAL A 11 4.95 -5.09 -7.04
CA VAL A 11 4.45 -6.22 -6.24
C VAL A 11 5.01 -6.12 -4.82
N ASP A 12 6.32 -5.95 -4.70
CA ASP A 12 7.02 -5.80 -3.42
C ASP A 12 6.53 -4.55 -2.67
N ILE A 13 6.35 -3.43 -3.40
CA ILE A 13 5.82 -2.17 -2.87
C ILE A 13 4.43 -2.34 -2.27
N ARG A 14 3.53 -3.06 -2.95
CA ARG A 14 2.17 -3.31 -2.43
C ARG A 14 2.18 -4.19 -1.18
N GLU A 15 3.02 -5.20 -1.15
CA GLU A 15 3.20 -6.04 0.04
C GLU A 15 3.77 -5.22 1.20
N GLU A 16 4.73 -4.34 0.94
CA GLU A 16 5.28 -3.41 1.91
C GLU A 16 4.20 -2.47 2.45
N ILE A 17 3.40 -1.83 1.58
CA ILE A 17 2.24 -1.02 1.97
C ILE A 17 1.31 -1.80 2.91
N LYS A 18 0.94 -3.03 2.55
CA LYS A 18 0.04 -3.86 3.35
C LYS A 18 0.63 -4.16 4.74
N LEU A 19 1.93 -4.44 4.78
CA LEU A 19 2.66 -4.67 6.03
C LEU A 19 2.73 -3.40 6.89
N LEU A 20 3.04 -2.25 6.28
CA LEU A 20 3.09 -0.95 6.94
C LEU A 20 1.72 -0.58 7.54
N ASN A 21 0.64 -0.73 6.77
CA ASN A 21 -0.73 -0.51 7.25
C ASN A 21 -1.08 -1.41 8.44
N LYS A 22 -0.70 -2.69 8.39
CA LYS A 22 -0.89 -3.61 9.52
C LYS A 22 -0.10 -3.18 10.75
N LYS A 23 1.13 -2.67 10.58
CA LYS A 23 1.96 -2.14 11.67
C LYS A 23 1.35 -0.88 12.28
N ILE A 24 0.89 0.08 11.47
CA ILE A 24 0.22 1.30 11.92
C ILE A 24 -1.02 0.94 12.74
N LYS A 25 -1.91 0.10 12.21
CA LYS A 25 -3.13 -0.34 12.92
C LYS A 25 -2.83 -1.06 14.25
N LYS A 26 -1.74 -1.84 14.30
CA LYS A 26 -1.29 -2.50 15.53
C LYS A 26 -0.73 -1.51 16.56
N LEU A 27 -0.10 -0.43 16.12
CA LEU A 27 0.36 0.63 17.01
C LEU A 27 -0.82 1.44 17.57
N GLU A 28 -1.81 1.74 16.74
CA GLU A 28 -3.04 2.43 17.17
C GLU A 28 -3.80 1.65 18.23
N SER A 29 -4.03 0.35 18.00
CA SER A 29 -4.69 -0.53 19.00
C SER A 29 -3.89 -0.64 20.30
N LYS A 30 -2.56 -0.77 20.22
CA LYS A 30 -1.70 -0.79 21.42
C LYS A 30 -1.69 0.52 22.20
N SER A 31 -1.83 1.66 21.52
CA SER A 31 -1.95 2.96 22.20
C SER A 31 -3.26 3.10 22.97
N GLN A 32 -4.32 2.37 22.58
CA GLN A 32 -5.62 2.37 23.25
C GLN A 32 -5.68 1.40 24.45
N GLU A 33 -4.85 0.34 24.48
CA GLU A 33 -4.82 -0.67 25.55
C GLU A 33 -4.08 -0.24 26.84
N ILE A 34 -3.57 0.99 26.92
CA ILE A 34 -2.64 1.39 28.00
C ILE A 34 -3.35 1.55 29.35
N VAL A 35 -3.04 0.58 30.23
CA VAL A 35 -3.14 0.48 31.70
C VAL A 35 -4.49 0.87 32.32
N CYS A 36 -5.27 -0.15 32.71
CA CYS A 36 -6.34 -0.01 33.70
C CYS A 36 -5.74 -0.20 35.09
N ASP A 37 -5.84 0.82 35.94
CA ASP A 37 -5.65 0.67 37.39
C ASP A 37 -6.98 0.91 38.10
N VAL A 38 -7.28 0.12 39.13
CA VAL A 38 -8.52 0.19 39.92
C VAL A 38 -8.14 0.74 41.28
N VAL A 39 -8.61 1.96 41.59
CA VAL A 39 -8.34 2.60 42.88
C VAL A 39 -9.57 2.48 43.77
N ASP A 40 -9.45 1.77 44.90
CA ASP A 40 -10.52 1.69 45.89
C ASP A 40 -10.50 2.94 46.79
N SER A 41 -11.59 3.71 46.76
CA SER A 41 -11.76 4.89 47.64
C SER A 41 -12.34 4.46 48.99
N THR A 42 -11.50 4.28 50.02
CA THR A 42 -11.98 4.10 51.41
C THR A 42 -12.19 5.45 52.09
N THR A 43 -13.36 6.05 51.89
CA THR A 43 -13.84 7.18 52.71
C THR A 43 -15.21 6.84 53.29
N LYS A 44 -15.33 6.93 54.62
CA LYS A 44 -16.52 6.56 55.40
C LYS A 44 -17.72 7.47 55.02
N SER A 45 -18.89 6.85 54.79
CA SER A 45 -20.23 7.41 54.47
C SER A 45 -20.64 7.34 52.98
N PRO A 46 -21.94 7.09 52.69
CA PRO A 46 -22.36 5.89 51.96
C PRO A 46 -21.50 5.64 50.71
N VAL A 47 -20.72 4.55 50.76
CA VAL A 47 -19.67 4.26 49.79
C VAL A 47 -20.29 3.95 48.41
N MET A 48 -20.34 4.94 47.53
CA MET A 48 -20.47 4.68 46.10
C MET A 48 -19.11 4.20 45.58
N LEU A 49 -19.03 2.92 45.25
CA LEU A 49 -17.91 2.36 44.49
C LEU A 49 -17.93 2.95 43.07
N CYS A 50 -17.16 4.01 42.85
CA CYS A 50 -16.94 4.56 41.52
C CYS A 50 -15.75 3.85 40.87
N HIS A 51 -16.01 2.93 39.95
CA HIS A 51 -14.99 2.34 39.10
C HIS A 51 -14.53 3.35 38.04
N THR A 52 -13.50 4.14 38.33
CA THR A 52 -12.89 5.07 37.36
C THR A 52 -11.69 4.41 36.70
N LYS A 53 -11.78 4.16 35.39
CA LYS A 53 -10.62 3.74 34.60
C LYS A 53 -9.76 4.97 34.33
N ILE A 54 -8.60 5.05 34.97
CA ILE A 54 -7.59 6.07 34.69
C ILE A 54 -6.65 5.53 33.63
N TYR A 55 -6.49 6.25 32.52
CA TYR A 55 -5.54 5.92 31.46
C TYR A 55 -4.27 6.73 31.67
N GLY A 56 -3.18 6.08 32.10
CA GLY A 56 -1.87 6.71 32.25
C GLY A 56 -0.97 6.38 31.07
N GLN A 57 -0.79 7.32 30.13
CA GLN A 57 0.11 7.13 28.99
C GLN A 57 1.43 7.89 29.20
N ASP A 58 2.55 7.17 29.22
CA ASP A 58 3.88 7.80 29.29
C ASP A 58 4.10 8.69 28.05
N ALA A 59 4.14 10.00 28.25
CA ALA A 59 4.30 11.00 27.21
C ALA A 59 5.56 10.77 26.34
N ARG A 60 6.63 10.18 26.90
CA ARG A 60 7.85 9.86 26.15
C ARG A 60 7.64 8.69 25.20
N ILE A 61 6.89 7.68 25.64
CA ILE A 61 6.53 6.51 24.82
C ILE A 61 5.58 6.96 23.70
N GLN A 62 4.58 7.78 24.02
CA GLN A 62 3.64 8.30 23.04
C GLN A 62 4.34 9.10 21.93
N LYS A 63 5.25 10.01 22.30
CA LYS A 63 6.04 10.79 21.33
C LYS A 63 6.92 9.92 20.43
N ARG A 64 7.40 8.77 20.93
CA ARG A 64 8.16 7.79 20.11
C ARG A 64 7.24 7.04 19.15
N ILE A 65 6.04 6.67 19.57
CA ILE A 65 5.03 6.01 18.72
C ILE A 65 4.60 6.94 17.60
N GLU A 66 4.35 8.22 17.90
CA GLU A 66 4.00 9.25 16.90
C GLU A 66 5.10 9.44 15.86
N LYS A 67 6.36 9.64 16.28
CA LYS A 67 7.48 9.72 15.33
C LYS A 67 7.61 8.49 14.45
N TYR A 68 7.39 7.30 15.01
CA TYR A 68 7.44 6.07 14.23
C TYR A 68 6.27 5.98 13.24
N ARG A 69 5.08 6.41 13.65
CA ARG A 69 3.91 6.54 12.77
C ARG A 69 4.19 7.48 11.60
N ASP A 70 4.75 8.66 11.84
CA ASP A 70 5.08 9.62 10.79
C ASP A 70 6.03 9.02 9.75
N ILE A 71 7.07 8.32 10.21
CA ILE A 71 8.01 7.63 9.31
C ILE A 71 7.30 6.59 8.44
N LEU A 72 6.39 5.80 9.04
CA LEU A 72 5.63 4.80 8.29
C LEU A 72 4.65 5.46 7.30
N SER A 73 4.00 6.55 7.69
CA SER A 73 3.07 7.31 6.84
C SER A 73 3.80 7.92 5.65
N THR A 74 4.91 8.62 5.87
CA THR A 74 5.70 9.21 4.79
C THR A 74 6.21 8.15 3.81
N ARG A 75 6.57 6.96 4.29
CA ARG A 75 6.94 5.85 3.41
C ARG A 75 5.74 5.35 2.62
N TYR A 76 4.59 5.18 3.27
CA TYR A 76 3.34 4.78 2.61
C TYR A 76 2.96 5.76 1.50
N ASP A 77 2.99 7.07 1.76
CA ASP A 77 2.61 8.11 0.79
C ASP A 77 3.50 8.06 -0.45
N LYS A 78 4.83 7.94 -0.27
CA LYS A 78 5.78 7.78 -1.39
C LYS A 78 5.50 6.53 -2.23
N LEU A 79 5.19 5.41 -1.59
CA LEU A 79 4.88 4.18 -2.29
C LEU A 79 3.56 4.28 -3.06
N LEU A 80 2.58 4.99 -2.52
CA LEU A 80 1.29 5.24 -3.14
C LEU A 80 1.41 6.17 -4.36
N GLU A 81 2.24 7.21 -4.28
CA GLU A 81 2.59 8.06 -5.42
C GLU A 81 3.17 7.24 -6.59
N ILE A 82 4.13 6.36 -6.30
CA ILE A 82 4.72 5.46 -7.31
C ILE A 82 3.65 4.56 -7.93
N GLN A 83 2.70 4.05 -7.13
CA GLN A 83 1.59 3.25 -7.65
C GLN A 83 0.70 4.07 -8.60
N ILE A 84 0.35 5.30 -8.22
CA ILE A 84 -0.47 6.21 -9.05
C ILE A 84 0.23 6.50 -10.38
N ASP A 85 1.52 6.79 -10.36
CA ASP A 85 2.30 7.08 -11.56
C ASP A 85 2.32 5.89 -12.53
N LEU A 86 2.37 4.67 -11.99
CA LEU A 86 2.34 3.45 -12.79
C LEU A 86 0.94 3.14 -13.33
N GLU A 87 -0.13 3.44 -12.59
CA GLU A 87 -1.50 3.37 -13.09
C GLU A 87 -1.74 4.39 -14.22
N LYS A 88 -1.30 5.64 -14.04
CA LYS A 88 -1.33 6.67 -15.10
C LYS A 88 -0.58 6.23 -16.35
N PHE A 89 0.57 5.58 -16.19
CA PHE A 89 1.31 5.02 -17.32
C PHE A 89 0.50 3.97 -18.06
N ILE A 90 -0.19 3.07 -17.34
CA ILE A 90 -1.06 2.07 -17.96
C ILE A 90 -2.17 2.77 -18.76
N ASP A 91 -2.78 3.81 -18.21
CA ASP A 91 -3.84 4.56 -18.90
C ASP A 91 -3.37 5.25 -20.19
N GLN A 92 -2.11 5.70 -20.22
CA GLN A 92 -1.49 6.32 -21.40
C GLN A 92 -1.15 5.33 -22.54
N LEU A 93 -1.23 4.02 -22.31
CA LEU A 93 -0.91 3.04 -23.33
C LEU A 93 -1.89 3.12 -24.53
N PRO A 94 -1.41 2.86 -25.76
CA PRO A 94 -2.10 3.29 -26.98
C PRO A 94 -3.39 2.52 -27.29
N THR A 95 -3.48 1.24 -26.92
CA THR A 95 -4.64 0.40 -27.24
C THR A 95 -5.24 -0.22 -26.00
N SER A 96 -6.57 -0.38 -26.00
CA SER A 96 -7.31 -1.02 -24.89
C SER A 96 -6.80 -2.44 -24.59
N ARG A 97 -6.41 -3.19 -25.62
CA ARG A 97 -5.82 -4.52 -25.48
C ARG A 97 -4.53 -4.48 -24.66
N ILE A 98 -3.62 -3.55 -24.98
CA ILE A 98 -2.35 -3.41 -24.26
C ILE A 98 -2.60 -2.96 -22.82
N ARG A 99 -3.51 -2.00 -22.61
CA ARG A 99 -3.93 -1.59 -21.26
C ARG A 99 -4.36 -2.79 -20.42
N ARG A 100 -5.27 -3.60 -20.95
CA ARG A 100 -5.73 -4.84 -20.28
C ARG A 100 -4.59 -5.80 -19.97
N ILE A 101 -3.61 -6.00 -20.88
CA ILE A 101 -2.46 -6.88 -20.63
C ILE A 101 -1.68 -6.39 -19.41
N PHE A 102 -1.38 -5.09 -19.35
CA PHE A 102 -0.62 -4.49 -18.27
C PHE A 102 -1.40 -4.48 -16.95
N THR A 103 -2.69 -4.16 -16.97
CA THR A 103 -3.59 -4.27 -15.80
C THR A 103 -3.56 -5.69 -15.24
N TYR A 104 -3.83 -6.70 -16.07
CA TYR A 104 -3.83 -8.08 -15.60
C TYR A 104 -2.46 -8.52 -15.06
N ARG A 105 -1.37 -8.01 -15.64
CA ARG A 105 -0.02 -8.40 -15.24
C ARG A 105 0.44 -7.75 -13.93
N TYR A 106 0.24 -6.44 -13.78
CA TYR A 106 0.83 -5.65 -12.71
C TYR A 106 -0.17 -5.25 -11.63
N ILE A 107 -1.43 -5.02 -11.99
CA ILE A 107 -2.50 -4.69 -11.04
C ILE A 107 -3.07 -5.98 -10.46
N ASP A 108 -3.51 -6.92 -11.29
CA ASP A 108 -4.16 -8.16 -10.83
C ASP A 108 -3.18 -9.31 -10.57
N GLN A 109 -1.89 -9.11 -10.87
CA GLN A 109 -0.79 -10.06 -10.63
C GLN A 109 -1.02 -11.45 -11.24
N LEU A 110 -1.69 -11.52 -12.39
CA LEU A 110 -1.99 -12.78 -13.05
C LEU A 110 -0.77 -13.35 -13.79
N SER A 111 -0.72 -14.68 -13.85
CA SER A 111 0.24 -15.41 -14.69
C SER A 111 -0.07 -15.21 -16.17
N TRP A 112 0.94 -15.23 -17.04
CA TRP A 112 0.75 -15.10 -18.49
C TRP A 112 -0.28 -16.07 -19.09
N ILE A 113 -0.36 -17.29 -18.56
CA ILE A 113 -1.33 -18.32 -18.98
C ILE A 113 -2.76 -17.84 -18.72
N LYS A 114 -3.05 -17.36 -17.51
CA LYS A 114 -4.36 -16.78 -17.16
C LYS A 114 -4.68 -15.55 -18.01
N ILE A 115 -3.69 -14.68 -18.26
CA ILE A 115 -3.85 -13.49 -19.11
C ILE A 115 -4.24 -13.90 -20.53
N ALA A 116 -3.59 -14.92 -21.09
CA ALA A 116 -3.92 -15.48 -22.40
C ALA A 116 -5.37 -15.95 -22.47
N ASN A 117 -5.80 -16.73 -21.48
CA ASN A 117 -7.17 -17.21 -21.41
C ASN A 117 -8.20 -16.07 -21.31
N LEU A 118 -7.89 -15.00 -20.57
CA LEU A 118 -8.76 -13.82 -20.44
C LEU A 118 -8.78 -12.91 -21.68
N MET A 119 -7.74 -12.97 -22.52
CA MET A 119 -7.63 -12.19 -23.76
C MET A 119 -8.38 -12.81 -24.93
N GLY A 120 -8.78 -14.08 -24.81
CA GLY A 120 -9.62 -14.78 -25.78
C GLY A 120 -8.88 -15.87 -26.56
N PRO A 121 -9.60 -16.63 -27.40
CA PRO A 121 -9.10 -17.87 -28.00
C PRO A 121 -7.93 -17.66 -28.98
N ASN A 122 -7.80 -16.48 -29.57
CA ASN A 122 -6.71 -16.15 -30.51
C ASN A 122 -5.46 -15.61 -29.82
N ALA A 123 -5.45 -15.49 -28.48
CA ALA A 123 -4.34 -14.93 -27.74
C ALA A 123 -3.49 -16.04 -27.10
N THR A 124 -2.29 -16.25 -27.64
CA THR A 124 -1.31 -17.16 -27.03
C THR A 124 -0.44 -16.43 -26.00
N VAL A 125 0.11 -17.19 -25.05
CA VAL A 125 1.05 -16.68 -24.03
C VAL A 125 2.21 -15.92 -24.69
N ASP A 126 2.79 -16.47 -25.76
CA ASP A 126 3.91 -15.86 -26.46
C ASP A 126 3.53 -14.60 -27.21
N SER A 127 2.34 -14.56 -27.83
CA SER A 127 1.84 -13.33 -28.47
C SER A 127 1.73 -12.20 -27.47
N ILE A 128 1.12 -12.47 -26.31
CA ILE A 128 0.93 -11.46 -25.26
C ILE A 128 2.26 -10.97 -24.71
N ARG A 129 3.23 -11.88 -24.47
CA ARG A 129 4.56 -11.49 -23.99
C ARG A 129 5.29 -10.61 -25.01
N LYS A 130 5.21 -10.94 -26.30
CA LYS A 130 5.78 -10.12 -27.38
C LYS A 130 5.11 -8.74 -27.48
N GLU A 131 3.79 -8.68 -27.38
CA GLU A 131 3.04 -7.41 -27.35
C GLU A 131 3.49 -6.53 -26.18
N HIS A 132 3.60 -7.12 -24.99
CA HIS A 132 4.09 -6.47 -23.77
C HIS A 132 5.54 -5.97 -23.91
N ASP A 133 6.46 -6.83 -24.34
CA ASP A 133 7.88 -6.51 -24.42
C ASP A 133 8.15 -5.42 -25.48
N ARG A 134 7.40 -5.43 -26.59
CA ARG A 134 7.47 -4.37 -27.60
C ARG A 134 7.12 -3.00 -27.02
N ILE A 135 6.17 -2.94 -26.09
CA ILE A 135 5.78 -1.68 -25.43
C ILE A 135 6.86 -1.20 -24.47
N LEU A 136 7.45 -2.10 -23.69
CA LEU A 136 8.55 -1.76 -22.80
C LEU A 136 9.82 -1.31 -23.55
N GLN A 137 10.08 -1.86 -24.75
CA GLN A 137 11.19 -1.44 -25.61
C GLN A 137 10.94 -0.09 -26.26
N LYS A 138 9.68 0.25 -26.54
CA LYS A 138 9.30 1.52 -27.14
C LYS A 138 9.31 2.58 -26.03
N ASN A 139 10.49 3.14 -25.75
CA ASN A 139 10.81 4.10 -24.68
C ASN A 139 10.09 5.47 -24.76
N LYS A 140 8.88 5.52 -25.35
CA LYS A 140 8.05 6.73 -25.55
C LYS A 140 7.15 7.05 -24.35
N TYR A 141 7.02 6.13 -23.39
CA TYR A 141 6.09 6.26 -22.29
C TYR A 141 6.90 6.22 -20.99
N CYS A 142 7.28 7.39 -20.49
CA CYS A 142 8.00 7.53 -19.23
C CYS A 142 6.99 7.92 -18.14
N PRO A 143 6.73 7.05 -17.13
CA PRO A 143 5.86 7.39 -15.99
C PRO A 143 6.42 8.54 -15.15
N PHE A 144 7.73 8.79 -15.22
CA PHE A 144 8.43 9.79 -14.41
C PHE A 144 8.69 11.11 -15.15
N CYS A 145 8.16 11.29 -16.36
CA CYS A 145 8.33 12.56 -17.04
C CYS A 145 7.44 13.59 -16.34
N PRO A 146 8.00 14.69 -15.80
CA PRO A 146 7.18 15.77 -15.24
C PRO A 146 6.23 16.24 -16.34
N GLU A 147 4.94 16.33 -16.01
CA GLU A 147 3.95 16.97 -16.85
C GLU A 147 4.52 18.33 -17.26
N LYS A 148 4.85 18.48 -18.56
CA LYS A 148 5.26 19.77 -19.09
C LYS A 148 4.04 20.68 -18.99
N LYS A 149 4.03 21.53 -17.96
CA LYS A 149 3.13 22.69 -17.87
C LYS A 149 3.39 23.63 -19.04
#